data_AF-A0A3B9SUL3-F1
#
_entry.id   AF-A0A3B9SUL3-F1
#
_cell.length_a   1.000
_cell.length_b   1.000
_cell.length_c   1.000
_cell.angle_alpha   90.00
_cell.angle_beta   90.00
_cell.angle_gamma   90.00
#
_symmetry.space_group_name_H-M   'P 1'
#
loop_
_entity.id
_entity.type
_entity.pdbx_description
1 polymer ?
#
loop_
_entity_poly.entity_id
_entity_poly.type
_entity_poly.pdbx_seq_one_letter_code
_entity_poly.pdbx_strand_id
1 'polypeptide(L)'
;MLFFGHTGTTLGLLWLLNKIIFKEKQPDYRLAFLGSILPDIIDKPLGLILLRYNLGDGRTFAHTLIFPVLLFIIGLYFARRKENNLILLSACVAGHLILDQMWLEPSVFFWPAYGIIFPYHRGDTFWVWFYQWLSQLKFNPQVFVPEITGFTILLIMFIYLVKNKKISIFIWQGKFFK
;
A
#
# COMPACT_ATOMS: atom_id res chain seq x y z
N MET A 1 1.57 10.69 0.43
CA MET A 1 2.05 9.38 -0.04
C MET A 1 3.46 9.16 0.47
N LEU A 2 3.71 8.03 1.12
CA LEU A 2 5.06 7.56 1.40
C LEU A 2 5.35 6.38 0.46
N PHE A 3 5.75 6.61 -0.79
CA PHE A 3 5.78 5.53 -1.80
C PHE A 3 6.74 4.40 -1.39
N PHE A 4 8.01 4.73 -1.14
CA PHE A 4 8.99 3.77 -0.68
C PHE A 4 8.72 3.37 0.77
N GLY A 5 8.24 4.31 1.59
CA GLY A 5 7.81 4.03 2.95
C GLY A 5 6.83 2.85 3.03
N HIS A 6 5.73 2.89 2.28
CA HIS A 6 4.74 1.83 2.24
C HIS A 6 5.27 0.54 1.60
N THR A 7 5.84 0.62 0.40
CA THR A 7 6.31 -0.56 -0.33
C THR A 7 7.45 -1.26 0.39
N GLY A 8 8.46 -0.51 0.82
CA GLY A 8 9.63 -1.03 1.52
C GLY A 8 9.31 -1.61 2.88
N THR A 9 8.55 -0.90 3.73
CA THR A 9 8.21 -1.45 5.06
C THR A 9 7.31 -2.67 4.96
N THR A 10 6.32 -2.68 4.05
CA THR A 10 5.42 -3.82 3.84
C THR A 10 6.19 -5.05 3.37
N LEU A 11 7.01 -4.89 2.32
CA LEU A 11 7.80 -6.00 1.78
C LEU A 11 8.88 -6.48 2.75
N GLY A 12 9.54 -5.56 3.47
CA GLY A 12 10.53 -5.88 4.49
C GLY A 12 9.95 -6.66 5.66
N LEU A 13 8.79 -6.25 6.16
CA LEU A 13 8.06 -6.98 7.19
C LEU A 13 7.68 -8.37 6.69
N LEU A 14 7.11 -8.48 5.48
CA LEU A 14 6.76 -9.77 4.89
C LEU A 14 7.98 -10.68 4.72
N TRP A 15 9.12 -10.11 4.31
CA TRP A 15 10.40 -10.82 4.18
C TRP A 15 10.88 -11.38 5.51
N LEU A 16 10.80 -10.58 6.59
CA LEU A 16 11.14 -11.01 7.94
C LEU A 16 10.19 -12.10 8.45
N LEU A 17 8.87 -11.88 8.32
CA LEU A 17 7.84 -12.84 8.73
C LEU A 17 7.97 -14.16 7.95
N ASN A 18 8.32 -14.12 6.67
CA ASN A 18 8.51 -15.33 5.87
C ASN A 18 9.70 -16.16 6.35
N LYS A 19 10.78 -15.52 6.82
CA LYS A 19 11.94 -16.22 7.39
C LYS A 19 11.62 -16.91 8.73
N ILE A 20 10.66 -16.37 9.48
CA ILE A 20 10.34 -16.84 10.84
C ILE A 20 9.15 -17.81 10.82
N ILE A 21 8.06 -17.45 10.14
CA ILE A 21 6.72 -18.06 10.23
C ILE A 21 6.41 -18.93 9.02
N PHE A 22 6.53 -18.40 7.79
CA PHE A 22 5.97 -19.03 6.58
C PHE A 22 6.90 -20.06 5.91
N LYS A 23 7.69 -20.80 6.69
CA LYS A 23 8.81 -21.65 6.26
C LYS A 23 8.52 -22.57 5.05
N GLU A 24 7.27 -23.00 4.85
CA GLU A 24 6.89 -23.93 3.79
C GLU A 24 6.15 -23.30 2.59
N LYS A 25 5.42 -22.20 2.79
CA LYS A 25 4.60 -21.58 1.73
C LYS A 25 4.83 -20.08 1.65
N GLN A 26 5.72 -19.70 0.75
CA GLN A 26 6.07 -18.30 0.55
C GLN A 26 4.91 -17.48 -0.04
N PRO A 27 4.67 -16.27 0.48
CA PRO A 27 3.74 -15.33 -0.11
C PRO A 27 4.27 -14.79 -1.45
N ASP A 28 3.37 -14.32 -2.32
CA ASP A 28 3.73 -13.60 -3.53
C ASP A 28 4.02 -12.13 -3.20
N TYR A 29 5.29 -11.76 -3.25
CA TYR A 29 5.74 -10.41 -2.92
C TYR A 29 5.31 -9.37 -3.96
N ARG A 30 4.91 -9.77 -5.17
CA ARG A 30 4.35 -8.84 -6.17
C ARG A 30 2.96 -8.39 -5.74
N LEU A 31 2.17 -9.31 -5.20
CA LEU A 31 0.86 -8.99 -4.63
C LEU A 31 0.99 -8.14 -3.38
N ALA A 32 1.99 -8.42 -2.53
CA ALA A 32 2.27 -7.58 -1.38
C ALA A 32 2.70 -6.17 -1.78
N PHE A 33 3.55 -6.04 -2.81
CA PHE A 33 3.91 -4.75 -3.39
C PHE A 33 2.67 -4.02 -3.90
N LEU A 34 1.84 -4.68 -4.72
CA LEU A 34 0.60 -4.11 -5.22
C LEU A 34 -0.30 -3.63 -4.08
N GLY A 35 -0.58 -4.49 -3.09
CA GLY A 35 -1.44 -4.17 -1.95
C GLY A 35 -0.92 -2.99 -1.12
N SER A 36 0.41 -2.86 -0.99
CA SER A 36 1.04 -1.78 -0.24
C SER A 36 0.87 -0.39 -0.85
N ILE A 37 0.44 -0.29 -2.12
CA ILE A 37 0.19 0.99 -2.81
C ILE A 37 -1.18 1.04 -3.48
N LEU A 38 -1.98 -0.02 -3.36
CA LEU A 38 -3.26 -0.14 -4.07
C LEU A 38 -4.24 0.98 -3.70
N PRO A 39 -4.41 1.39 -2.42
CA PRO A 39 -5.29 2.50 -2.09
C PRO A 39 -4.92 3.79 -2.81
N ASP A 40 -3.62 4.09 -2.81
CA ASP A 40 -3.05 5.25 -3.47
C ASP A 40 -3.16 5.20 -5.00
N ILE A 41 -3.05 4.02 -5.62
CA ILE A 41 -3.25 3.83 -7.07
C ILE A 41 -4.71 4.08 -7.47
N ILE A 42 -5.67 3.71 -6.62
CA ILE A 42 -7.09 3.86 -6.90
C ILE A 42 -7.53 5.29 -6.62
N ASP A 43 -7.29 5.79 -5.41
CA ASP A 43 -7.93 7.00 -4.93
C ASP A 43 -7.28 8.27 -5.47
N LYS A 44 -5.97 8.29 -5.76
CA LYS A 44 -5.33 9.51 -6.29
C LYS A 44 -5.80 9.87 -7.69
N PRO A 45 -5.85 8.97 -8.69
CA PRO A 45 -6.42 9.30 -10.00
C PRO A 45 -7.90 9.68 -9.90
N LEU A 46 -8.67 9.00 -9.02
CA LEU A 46 -10.08 9.31 -8.81
C LEU A 46 -10.27 10.71 -8.20
N GLY A 47 -9.58 11.03 -7.11
CA GLY A 47 -9.72 12.29 -6.38
C GLY A 47 -9.04 13.47 -7.05
N LEU A 48 -7.84 13.30 -7.62
CA LEU A 48 -7.03 14.42 -8.13
C LEU A 48 -7.20 14.68 -9.63
N ILE A 49 -7.77 13.73 -10.39
CA ILE A 49 -7.92 13.83 -11.86
C ILE A 49 -9.39 13.76 -12.26
N LEU A 50 -10.10 12.67 -11.93
CA LEU A 50 -11.42 12.37 -12.49
C LEU A 50 -12.57 13.09 -11.78
N LEU A 51 -12.55 13.14 -10.45
CA LEU A 51 -13.66 13.62 -9.61
C LEU A 51 -13.19 14.73 -8.66
N ARG A 52 -12.29 15.60 -9.15
CA ARG A 52 -11.65 16.69 -8.40
C ARG A 52 -12.57 17.68 -7.69
N TYR A 53 -13.85 17.72 -8.05
CA TYR A 53 -14.83 18.61 -7.41
C TYR A 53 -15.74 17.88 -6.40
N ASN A 54 -15.68 16.54 -6.37
CA ASN A 54 -16.58 15.69 -5.60
C ASN A 54 -15.85 14.76 -4.61
N LEU A 55 -14.57 14.45 -4.84
CA LEU A 55 -13.83 13.36 -4.17
C LEU A 55 -12.52 13.78 -3.46
N GLY A 56 -12.31 15.07 -3.20
CA GLY A 56 -11.29 15.50 -2.22
C GLY A 56 -9.82 15.23 -2.58
N ASP A 57 -9.01 15.23 -1.53
CA ASP A 57 -7.54 15.16 -1.42
C ASP A 57 -6.90 13.81 -1.85
N GLY A 58 -7.66 12.95 -2.53
CA GLY A 58 -7.17 11.66 -3.05
C GLY A 58 -7.19 10.53 -2.02
N ARG A 59 -7.91 10.68 -0.90
CA ARG A 59 -8.23 9.63 0.08
C ARG A 59 -9.74 9.38 0.10
N THR A 60 -10.19 8.35 -0.60
CA THR A 60 -11.62 8.07 -0.76
C THR A 60 -11.93 6.59 -0.51
N PHE A 61 -12.49 5.89 -1.50
CA PHE A 61 -13.06 4.56 -1.35
C PHE A 61 -12.03 3.53 -0.89
N ALA A 62 -10.83 3.54 -1.48
CA ALA A 62 -9.81 2.56 -1.17
C ALA A 62 -9.07 2.83 0.15
N HIS A 63 -9.18 4.05 0.69
CA HIS A 63 -8.71 4.42 2.02
C HIS A 63 -9.74 4.18 3.15
N THR A 64 -10.93 3.66 2.82
CA THR A 64 -11.93 3.25 3.83
C THR A 64 -11.60 1.88 4.41
N LEU A 65 -12.04 1.60 5.64
CA LEU A 65 -11.92 0.27 6.26
C LEU A 65 -12.74 -0.80 5.50
N ILE A 66 -13.81 -0.40 4.83
CA ILE A 66 -14.64 -1.31 4.02
C ILE A 66 -13.83 -1.95 2.91
N PHE A 67 -12.91 -1.22 2.27
CA PHE A 67 -12.14 -1.73 1.15
C PHE A 67 -11.29 -2.98 1.46
N PRO A 68 -10.37 -2.98 2.45
CA PRO A 68 -9.66 -4.20 2.84
C PRO A 68 -10.59 -5.28 3.39
N VAL A 69 -11.68 -4.92 4.09
CA VAL A 69 -12.65 -5.91 4.60
C VAL A 69 -13.34 -6.65 3.46
N LEU A 70 -13.77 -5.94 2.41
CA LEU A 70 -14.35 -6.55 1.22
C LEU A 70 -13.35 -7.45 0.51
N LEU A 71 -12.11 -6.98 0.29
CA LEU A 71 -11.05 -7.81 -0.29
C LEU A 71 -10.80 -9.08 0.54
N PHE A 72 -10.84 -8.97 1.86
CA PHE A 72 -10.68 -10.10 2.77
C PHE A 72 -11.85 -11.10 2.67
N ILE A 73 -13.11 -10.63 2.69
CA ILE A 73 -14.30 -11.48 2.56
C ILE A 73 -14.31 -12.20 1.20
N ILE A 74 -14.02 -11.48 0.12
CA ILE A 74 -13.89 -12.05 -1.23
C ILE A 74 -12.74 -13.06 -1.24
N GLY A 75 -11.62 -12.74 -0.59
CA GLY A 75 -10.50 -13.65 -0.41
C GLY A 75 -10.87 -14.93 0.33
N LEU A 76 -11.65 -14.86 1.41
CA LEU A 76 -12.14 -16.04 2.13
C LEU A 76 -13.05 -16.92 1.26
N TYR A 77 -13.91 -16.29 0.45
CA TYR A 77 -14.78 -17.01 -0.48
C TYR A 77 -13.96 -17.80 -1.50
N PHE A 78 -12.91 -17.19 -2.07
CA PHE A 78 -12.03 -17.85 -3.05
C PHE A 78 -10.94 -18.74 -2.44
N ALA A 79 -10.61 -18.58 -1.15
CA ALA A 79 -9.60 -19.39 -0.46
C ALA A 79 -9.96 -20.90 -0.45
N ARG A 80 -11.24 -21.24 -0.63
CA ARG A 80 -11.71 -22.61 -0.88
C ARG A 80 -11.06 -23.25 -2.12
N ARG A 81 -10.42 -22.46 -3.00
CA ARG A 81 -9.66 -22.89 -4.19
C ARG A 81 -8.13 -22.90 -4.01
N LYS A 82 -7.63 -22.86 -2.77
CA LYS A 82 -6.18 -22.88 -2.38
C LYS A 82 -5.35 -21.63 -2.73
N GLU A 83 -5.99 -20.56 -3.19
CA GLU A 83 -5.34 -19.28 -3.50
C GLU A 83 -5.50 -18.27 -2.36
N ASN A 84 -4.44 -18.06 -1.58
CA ASN A 84 -4.44 -17.08 -0.46
C ASN A 84 -4.09 -15.65 -0.93
N ASN A 85 -4.11 -15.42 -2.24
CA ASN A 85 -3.59 -14.22 -2.88
C ASN A 85 -4.38 -12.96 -2.50
N LEU A 86 -5.71 -13.05 -2.46
CA LEU A 86 -6.58 -11.92 -2.07
C LEU A 86 -6.51 -11.63 -0.57
N ILE A 87 -6.29 -12.64 0.27
CA ILE A 87 -6.10 -12.43 1.72
C ILE A 87 -4.77 -11.72 1.99
N LEU A 88 -3.71 -12.07 1.26
CA LEU A 88 -2.45 -11.35 1.31
C LEU A 88 -2.63 -9.90 0.85
N LEU A 89 -3.31 -9.70 -0.28
CA LEU A 89 -3.59 -8.38 -0.82
C LEU A 89 -4.37 -7.53 0.20
N SER A 90 -5.43 -8.07 0.80
CA SER A 90 -6.25 -7.36 1.80
C SER A 90 -5.44 -7.00 3.04
N ALA A 91 -4.55 -7.89 3.50
CA ALA A 91 -3.66 -7.62 4.63
C ALA A 91 -2.67 -6.50 4.31
N CYS A 92 -2.09 -6.47 3.11
CA CYS A 92 -1.19 -5.39 2.69
C CYS A 92 -1.93 -4.05 2.51
N VAL A 93 -3.16 -4.06 2.00
CA VAL A 93 -4.04 -2.88 1.94
C VAL A 93 -4.36 -2.37 3.35
N ALA A 94 -4.71 -3.25 4.29
CA ALA A 94 -4.93 -2.86 5.67
C ALA A 94 -3.67 -2.26 6.31
N GLY A 95 -2.50 -2.86 6.02
CA GLY A 95 -1.20 -2.32 6.39
C GLY A 95 -0.96 -0.91 5.83
N HIS A 96 -1.37 -0.64 4.59
CA HIS A 96 -1.33 0.70 4.01
C HIS A 96 -2.18 1.69 4.82
N LEU A 97 -3.43 1.35 5.14
CA LEU A 97 -4.29 2.23 5.95
C LEU A 97 -3.68 2.52 7.33
N ILE A 98 -2.99 1.54 7.91
CA ILE A 98 -2.32 1.69 9.19
C ILE A 98 -1.13 2.65 9.08
N LEU A 99 -0.31 2.49 8.04
CA LEU A 99 0.85 3.35 7.80
C LEU A 99 0.45 4.79 7.49
N ASP A 100 -0.68 4.98 6.81
CA ASP A 100 -1.28 6.30 6.57
C ASP A 100 -2.04 6.86 7.79
N GLN A 101 -2.11 6.11 8.89
CA GLN A 101 -2.79 6.47 10.13
C GLN A 101 -4.26 6.87 9.92
N MET A 102 -4.96 6.16 9.04
CA MET A 102 -6.32 6.53 8.61
C MET A 102 -7.32 6.64 9.77
N TRP A 103 -7.06 6.00 10.91
CA TRP A 103 -7.88 6.18 12.12
C TRP A 103 -7.93 7.64 12.64
N LEU A 104 -6.99 8.49 12.24
CA LEU A 104 -6.98 9.93 12.54
C LEU A 104 -7.94 10.74 11.64
N GLU A 105 -8.45 10.14 10.56
CA GLU A 105 -9.51 10.69 9.71
C GLU A 105 -10.78 9.80 9.76
N PRO A 106 -11.50 9.75 10.90
CA PRO A 106 -12.61 8.81 11.10
C PRO A 106 -13.71 8.90 10.05
N SER A 107 -13.94 10.10 9.48
CA SER A 107 -14.94 10.31 8.43
C SER A 107 -14.64 9.55 7.14
N VAL A 108 -13.36 9.39 6.80
CA VAL A 108 -12.92 8.60 5.65
C VAL A 108 -12.78 7.13 6.07
N PHE A 109 -12.11 6.87 7.19
CA PHE A 109 -11.80 5.50 7.62
C PHE A 109 -13.04 4.66 7.89
N PHE A 110 -14.06 5.22 8.53
CA PHE A 110 -15.33 4.54 8.81
C PHE A 110 -16.44 4.91 7.82
N TRP A 111 -16.12 5.51 6.67
CA TRP A 111 -17.10 5.77 5.64
C TRP A 111 -17.89 4.48 5.30
N PRO A 112 -19.23 4.54 5.15
CA PRO A 112 -20.08 5.73 5.11
C PRO A 112 -20.71 6.15 6.47
N ALA A 113 -20.24 5.63 7.61
CA ALA A 113 -20.89 5.81 8.91
C ALA A 113 -21.00 7.29 9.37
N TYR A 114 -20.07 8.14 8.94
CA TYR A 114 -20.01 9.57 9.29
C TYR A 114 -20.50 10.50 8.17
N GLY A 115 -21.10 9.95 7.12
CA GLY A 115 -21.54 10.68 5.94
C GLY A 115 -21.11 10.01 4.65
N ILE A 116 -21.80 10.35 3.56
CA ILE A 116 -21.58 9.76 2.23
C ILE A 116 -20.54 10.56 1.43
N ILE A 117 -20.37 11.84 1.77
CA ILE A 117 -19.49 12.78 1.05
C ILE A 117 -18.10 12.73 1.70
N PHE A 118 -17.07 12.53 0.89
CA PHE A 118 -15.68 12.61 1.33
C PHE A 118 -15.27 14.07 1.57
N PRO A 119 -14.39 14.35 2.55
CA PRO A 119 -13.86 15.68 2.77
C PRO A 119 -13.27 16.27 1.50
N TYR A 120 -13.60 17.53 1.20
CA TYR A 120 -13.07 18.23 0.04
C TYR A 120 -12.15 19.37 0.46
N HIS A 121 -10.89 19.28 0.07
CA HIS A 121 -9.91 20.37 0.21
C HIS A 121 -9.74 21.08 -1.14
N ARG A 122 -10.08 22.38 -1.15
CA ARG A 122 -10.15 23.18 -2.37
C ARG A 122 -8.75 23.63 -2.78
N GLY A 123 -8.28 23.23 -3.97
CA GLY A 123 -7.00 23.67 -4.54
C GLY A 123 -6.04 22.56 -4.97
N ASP A 124 -6.39 21.30 -4.73
CA ASP A 124 -5.48 20.17 -4.91
C ASP A 124 -5.57 19.59 -6.33
N THR A 125 -4.90 20.24 -7.29
CA THR A 125 -4.60 19.57 -8.57
C THR A 125 -3.49 18.54 -8.35
N PHE A 126 -3.42 17.51 -9.22
CA PHE A 126 -2.32 16.54 -9.19
C PHE A 126 -0.93 17.21 -9.11
N TRP A 127 -0.72 18.29 -9.88
CA TRP A 127 0.55 19.01 -9.88
C TRP A 127 0.82 19.71 -8.55
N VAL A 128 -0.17 20.40 -7.98
CA VAL A 128 -0.05 21.05 -6.66
C VAL A 128 0.29 20.02 -5.59
N TRP A 129 -0.45 18.91 -5.55
CA TRP A 129 -0.17 17.79 -4.66
C TRP A 129 1.26 17.24 -4.86
N PHE A 130 1.67 17.02 -6.11
CA PHE A 130 2.99 16.47 -6.43
C PHE A 130 4.14 17.40 -6.00
N TYR A 131 4.01 18.71 -6.25
CA TYR A 131 4.99 19.70 -5.79
C TYR A 131 5.03 19.80 -4.27
N GLN A 132 3.88 19.77 -3.60
CA GLN A 132 3.82 19.74 -2.15
C GLN A 132 4.53 18.50 -1.61
N TRP A 133 4.22 17.31 -2.13
CA TRP A 133 4.90 16.07 -1.76
C TRP A 133 6.41 16.16 -1.95
N LEU A 134 6.88 16.67 -3.11
CA LEU A 134 8.30 16.83 -3.39
C LEU A 134 8.99 17.82 -2.43
N SER A 135 8.30 18.88 -2.03
CA SER A 135 8.84 19.85 -1.06
C SER A 135 8.94 19.27 0.36
N GLN A 136 7.99 18.40 0.74
CA GLN A 136 8.01 17.73 2.04
C GLN A 136 9.18 16.74 2.19
N LEU A 137 9.64 16.12 1.09
CA LEU A 137 10.79 15.20 1.10
C LEU A 137 12.10 15.85 1.59
N LYS A 138 12.22 17.18 1.55
CA LYS A 138 13.43 17.88 1.98
C LYS A 138 13.40 18.31 3.44
N PHE A 139 12.22 18.69 3.93
CA PHE A 139 12.11 19.45 5.18
C PHE A 139 11.22 18.81 6.23
N ASN A 140 10.44 17.77 5.88
CA ASN A 140 9.56 17.10 6.83
C ASN A 140 10.10 15.71 7.22
N PRO A 141 10.62 15.53 8.45
CA PRO A 141 11.08 14.23 8.96
C PRO A 141 10.05 13.13 8.89
N GLN A 142 8.76 13.47 9.05
CA GLN A 142 7.67 12.50 8.97
C GLN A 142 7.50 11.94 7.55
N VAL A 143 8.05 12.60 6.53
CA VAL A 143 7.99 12.16 5.14
C VAL A 143 9.30 11.52 4.70
N PHE A 144 10.43 12.21 4.87
CA PHE A 144 11.68 11.72 4.31
C PHE A 144 12.24 10.51 5.08
N VAL A 145 12.03 10.40 6.40
CA VAL A 145 12.55 9.27 7.18
C VAL A 145 11.91 7.95 6.76
N PRO A 146 10.57 7.83 6.68
CA PRO A 146 9.95 6.62 6.14
C PRO A 146 10.35 6.32 4.70
N GLU A 147 10.46 7.33 3.85
CA GLU A 147 10.84 7.17 2.43
C GLU A 147 12.27 6.62 2.28
N ILE A 148 13.25 7.20 2.98
CA ILE A 148 14.63 6.70 2.98
C ILE A 148 14.70 5.29 3.58
N THR A 149 13.98 5.04 4.67
CA THR A 149 13.95 3.73 5.32
C THR A 149 13.40 2.67 4.38
N GLY A 150 12.24 2.95 3.77
CA GLY A 150 11.61 2.07 2.80
C GLY A 150 12.49 1.82 1.58
N PHE A 151 13.11 2.87 1.03
CA PHE A 151 14.04 2.77 -0.09
C PHE A 151 15.24 1.89 0.27
N THR A 152 15.80 2.07 1.46
CA THR A 152 16.94 1.27 1.95
C THR A 152 16.57 -0.21 2.06
N ILE A 153 15.39 -0.52 2.58
CA ILE A 153 14.89 -1.91 2.65
C ILE A 153 14.77 -2.52 1.26
N LEU A 154 14.14 -1.80 0.31
CA LEU A 154 14.01 -2.27 -1.07
C LEU A 154 15.36 -2.48 -1.74
N LEU A 155 16.33 -1.59 -1.50
CA LEU A 155 17.68 -1.70 -2.02
C LEU A 155 18.38 -2.96 -1.47
N ILE A 156 18.27 -3.23 -0.18
CA ILE A 156 18.81 -4.46 0.44
C ILE A 156 18.18 -5.71 -0.19
N MET A 157 16.85 -5.72 -0.35
CA MET A 157 16.12 -6.82 -0.98
C MET A 157 16.53 -7.01 -2.44
N PHE A 158 16.71 -5.93 -3.20
CA PHE A 158 17.19 -5.97 -4.57
C PHE A 158 18.61 -6.54 -4.67
N ILE A 159 19.54 -6.06 -3.84
CA ILE A 159 20.91 -6.58 -3.77
C ILE A 159 20.90 -8.07 -3.43
N TYR A 160 20.02 -8.51 -2.52
CA TYR A 160 19.84 -9.93 -2.21
C TYR A 160 19.41 -10.73 -3.44
N LEU A 161 18.43 -10.26 -4.22
CA LEU A 161 17.98 -10.95 -5.43
C LEU A 161 19.08 -11.05 -6.49
N VAL A 162 19.84 -9.98 -6.70
CA VAL A 162 20.96 -9.94 -7.66
C VAL A 162 22.06 -10.92 -7.24
N LYS A 163 22.55 -10.83 -6.00
CA LYS A 163 23.63 -11.69 -5.49
C LYS A 163 23.29 -13.17 -5.55
N ASN A 164 22.02 -13.52 -5.35
CA ASN A 164 21.56 -14.91 -5.36
C ASN A 164 21.05 -15.39 -6.74
N LYS A 165 21.14 -14.56 -7.81
CA LYS A 165 20.63 -14.87 -9.16
C LYS A 165 19.14 -15.25 -9.16
N LYS A 166 18.33 -14.60 -8.33
CA LYS A 166 16.89 -14.91 -8.13
C LYS A 166 15.93 -13.94 -8.81
N ILE A 167 16.42 -12.98 -9.59
CA ILE A 167 15.59 -11.96 -10.25
C ILE A 167 14.48 -12.59 -11.09
N SER A 168 14.80 -13.59 -11.91
CA SER A 168 13.80 -14.27 -12.76
C SER A 168 12.72 -14.97 -11.93
N ILE A 169 13.10 -15.67 -10.87
CA ILE A 169 12.16 -16.35 -9.96
C ILE A 169 11.22 -15.32 -9.32
N PHE A 170 11.76 -14.18 -8.87
CA PHE A 170 10.96 -13.11 -8.30
C PHE A 170 9.98 -12.53 -9.31
N ILE A 171 10.41 -12.22 -10.54
CA ILE A 171 9.54 -11.64 -11.57
C ILE A 171 8.41 -12.59 -11.94
N TRP A 172 8.70 -13.88 -12.15
CA TRP A 172 7.73 -14.84 -12.66
C TRP A 172 6.86 -15.47 -11.57
N GLN A 173 7.39 -15.67 -10.36
CA GLN A 173 6.70 -16.39 -9.28
C GLN A 173 6.44 -15.53 -8.04
N GLY A 174 7.03 -14.34 -7.96
CA GLY A 174 6.89 -13.44 -6.81
C GLY A 174 7.60 -13.92 -5.55
N LYS A 175 8.52 -14.88 -5.64
CA LYS A 175 9.19 -15.50 -4.49
C LYS A 175 10.61 -14.98 -4.28
N PHE A 176 11.01 -14.83 -3.01
CA PHE A 176 12.38 -14.45 -2.61
C PHE A 176 13.27 -15.66 -2.26
N PHE A 177 12.66 -16.75 -1.81
CA PHE A 177 13.36 -17.96 -1.39
C PHE A 177 12.99 -19.12 -2.32
N LYS A 178 13.71 -20.25 -2.23
CA LYS A 178 13.31 -21.46 -2.96
C LYS A 178 12.11 -22.12 -2.29
#